data_AF-A0A804PAQ4-F1
#
_entry.id   AF-A0A804PAQ4-F1
#
_cell.length_a   1.000
_cell.length_b   1.000
_cell.length_c   1.000
_cell.angle_alpha   90.00
_cell.angle_beta   90.00
_cell.angle_gamma   90.00
#
_symmetry.space_group_name_H-M   'P 1'
#
loop_
_entity.id
_entity.type
_entity.pdbx_description
1 polymer ?
#
loop_
_entity_poly.entity_id
_entity_poly.type
_entity_poly.pdbx_seq_one_letter_code
_entity_poly.pdbx_strand_id
1 'polypeptide(L)'
;MLVGCLWQYDHLVTVSLGGTFNVFSASNPDQEPVTFAGHLKTVSSLVFFPQSSPRTILSTSYDGVIMRWILGVGFGGRLMRKNNTQIKCFAAVEE
;
A
#
# COMPACT_ATOMS: atom_id res chain seq x y z
N MET A 1 -6.42 10.46 -10.55
CA MET A 1 -7.17 9.38 -11.23
C MET A 1 -6.89 8.07 -10.51
N LEU A 2 -7.94 7.34 -10.15
CA LEU A 2 -7.87 6.04 -9.48
C LEU A 2 -7.68 4.95 -10.54
N VAL A 3 -6.81 3.99 -10.28
CA VAL A 3 -6.50 2.91 -11.25
C VAL A 3 -6.86 1.51 -10.76
N GLY A 4 -7.17 1.37 -9.48
CA GLY A 4 -7.56 0.08 -8.93
C GLY A 4 -8.24 0.27 -7.57
N CYS A 5 -9.08 -0.70 -7.25
CA CYS A 5 -9.64 -0.85 -5.92
C CYS A 5 -9.74 -2.33 -5.57
N LEU A 6 -9.72 -2.62 -4.28
CA LEU A 6 -9.92 -3.94 -3.72
C LEU A 6 -10.88 -3.81 -2.55
N TRP A 7 -11.99 -4.53 -2.61
CA TRP A 7 -12.89 -4.68 -1.48
C TRP A 7 -12.48 -5.91 -0.68
N GLN A 8 -12.22 -5.74 0.62
CA GLN A 8 -11.86 -6.80 1.54
C GLN A 8 -12.63 -6.63 2.86
N TYR A 9 -13.65 -7.47 3.07
CA TYR A 9 -14.56 -7.38 4.22
C TYR A 9 -15.17 -5.97 4.38
N ASP A 10 -14.97 -5.32 5.53
CA ASP A 10 -15.44 -3.97 5.81
C ASP A 10 -14.50 -2.87 5.29
N HIS A 11 -13.47 -3.23 4.51
CA HIS A 11 -12.49 -2.27 4.04
C HIS A 11 -12.46 -2.20 2.52
N LEU A 12 -12.54 -0.98 1.99
CA LEU A 12 -12.28 -0.70 0.58
C LEU A 12 -10.92 -0.02 0.47
N VAL A 13 -10.00 -0.66 -0.25
CA VAL A 13 -8.68 -0.10 -0.54
C VAL A 13 -8.70 0.47 -1.95
N THR A 14 -8.23 1.71 -2.12
CA THR A 14 -8.09 2.32 -3.44
C THR A 14 -6.65 2.75 -3.69
N VAL A 15 -6.20 2.62 -4.94
CA VAL A 15 -4.86 3.06 -5.37
C VAL A 15 -4.96 4.17 -6.42
N SER A 16 -4.16 5.21 -6.23
CA SER A 16 -4.14 6.42 -7.07
C SER A 16 -2.91 6.45 -7.96
N LEU A 17 -3.05 7.02 -9.16
CA LEU A 17 -1.90 7.43 -10.00
C LEU A 17 -0.98 8.43 -9.27
N GLY A 18 -1.51 9.17 -8.30
CA GLY A 18 -0.78 10.17 -7.52
C GLY A 18 0.17 9.60 -6.45
N GLY A 19 0.43 8.29 -6.43
CA GLY A 19 1.34 7.67 -5.47
C GLY A 19 0.78 7.56 -4.06
N THR A 20 -0.55 7.63 -3.93
CA THR A 20 -1.25 7.39 -2.68
C THR A 20 -2.15 6.16 -2.80
N PHE A 21 -2.42 5.55 -1.65
CA PHE A 21 -3.51 4.59 -1.51
C PHE A 21 -4.31 4.90 -0.25
N ASN A 22 -5.60 4.61 -0.30
CA ASN A 22 -6.55 4.95 0.75
C ASN A 22 -7.27 3.71 1.24
N VAL A 23 -7.61 3.69 2.52
CA VAL A 23 -8.41 2.62 3.14
C VAL A 23 -9.67 3.25 3.74
N PHE A 24 -10.82 2.86 3.22
CA PHE A 24 -12.15 3.30 3.68
C PHE A 24 -12.79 2.21 4.55
N SER A 25 -13.69 2.60 5.46
CA SER A 25 -14.60 1.67 6.12
C SER A 25 -15.91 1.62 5.34
N ALA A 26 -16.35 0.41 4.97
CA ALA A 26 -17.60 0.19 4.27
C ALA A 26 -18.81 0.39 5.19
N SER A 27 -18.68 0.05 6.47
CA SER A 27 -19.70 0.27 7.48
C SER A 27 -19.88 1.75 7.84
N ASN A 28 -18.87 2.59 7.58
CA ASN A 28 -18.92 4.02 7.86
C ASN A 28 -18.41 4.85 6.66
N PRO A 29 -19.22 5.02 5.60
CA PRO A 29 -18.81 5.68 4.36
C PRO A 29 -18.54 7.19 4.50
N ASP A 30 -19.10 7.83 5.53
CA ASP A 30 -18.88 9.25 5.82
C ASP A 30 -17.56 9.50 6.58
N GLN A 31 -16.93 8.44 7.09
CA GLN A 31 -15.63 8.53 7.75
C GLN A 31 -14.53 8.84 6.75
N GLU A 32 -13.66 9.79 7.09
CA GLU A 32 -12.47 10.06 6.29
C GLU A 32 -11.57 8.82 6.18
N PRO A 33 -11.07 8.51 4.97
CA PRO A 33 -10.21 7.36 4.77
C PRO A 33 -8.82 7.56 5.37
N VAL A 34 -8.20 6.46 5.79
CA VAL A 34 -6.77 6.47 6.10
C VAL A 34 -5.99 6.56 4.79
N THR A 35 -5.26 7.66 4.62
CA THR A 35 -4.45 7.92 3.41
C THR A 35 -2.98 7.61 3.66
N PHE A 36 -2.38 6.80 2.79
CA PHE A 36 -0.96 6.50 2.80
C PHE A 36 -0.29 7.17 1.61
N ALA A 37 0.69 8.04 1.89
CA ALA A 37 1.38 8.86 0.90
C ALA A 37 2.90 8.74 1.02
N GLY A 38 3.59 8.77 -0.12
CA GLY A 38 5.05 8.76 -0.15
C GLY A 38 5.64 8.31 -1.49
N HIS A 39 4.90 7.55 -2.29
CA HIS A 39 5.34 7.19 -3.63
C HIS A 39 5.28 8.39 -4.57
N LEU A 40 6.24 8.48 -5.48
CA LEU A 40 6.34 9.57 -6.45
C LEU A 40 5.61 9.26 -7.77
N LYS A 41 5.16 8.03 -7.94
CA LYS A 41 4.39 7.54 -9.08
C LYS A 41 3.31 6.58 -8.61
N THR A 42 2.46 6.16 -9.54
CA THR A 42 1.39 5.16 -9.34
C THR A 42 1.82 3.99 -8.47
N VAL A 43 1.04 3.76 -7.40
CA VAL A 43 1.14 2.52 -6.61
C VAL A 43 0.68 1.36 -7.49
N SER A 44 1.55 0.37 -7.70
CA SER A 44 1.32 -0.75 -8.61
C SER A 44 0.89 -2.03 -7.91
N SER A 45 1.30 -2.25 -6.65
CA SER A 45 0.88 -3.40 -5.86
C SER A 45 0.87 -3.07 -4.36
N LEU A 46 0.01 -3.77 -3.64
CA LEU A 46 -0.08 -3.77 -2.17
C LEU A 46 -0.09 -5.22 -1.68
N VAL A 47 0.69 -5.50 -0.65
CA VAL A 47 0.71 -6.81 0.02
C VAL A 47 0.53 -6.59 1.51
N PHE A 48 -0.39 -7.31 2.13
CA PHE A 48 -0.63 -7.26 3.58
C PHE A 48 -0.22 -8.58 4.23
N PHE A 49 0.47 -8.46 5.36
CA PHE A 49 0.98 -9.55 6.18
C PHE A 49 0.23 -9.57 7.52
N PRO A 50 -0.93 -10.27 7.60
CA PRO A 50 -1.81 -10.23 8.77
C PRO A 50 -1.25 -10.99 9.98
N GLN A 51 -0.39 -12.00 9.76
CA GLN A 51 0.17 -12.83 10.83
C GLN A 51 1.54 -12.35 11.30
N SER A 52 2.22 -11.52 10.50
CA SER A 52 3.46 -10.87 10.90
C SER A 52 3.30 -10.06 12.19
N SER A 53 4.31 -10.11 13.05
CA SER A 53 4.43 -9.26 14.23
C SER A 53 5.71 -8.40 14.11
N PRO A 54 5.60 -7.10 13.82
CA PRO A 54 4.35 -6.34 13.71
C PRO A 54 3.66 -6.52 12.34
N ARG A 55 2.33 -6.38 12.32
CA ARG A 55 1.55 -6.46 11.07
C ARG A 55 2.04 -5.41 10.10
N THR A 56 2.36 -5.86 8.90
CA THR A 56 3.09 -5.07 7.92
C THR A 56 2.35 -5.04 6.59
N ILE A 57 2.34 -3.89 5.93
CA ILE A 57 1.92 -3.74 4.52
C ILE A 57 3.15 -3.34 3.72
N LEU A 58 3.30 -3.89 2.53
CA LEU A 58 4.24 -3.39 1.52
C LEU A 58 3.46 -2.73 0.39
N SER A 59 3.87 -1.53 0.01
CA SER A 59 3.41 -0.88 -1.22
C SER A 59 4.56 -0.74 -2.20
N THR A 60 4.28 -0.95 -3.47
CA THR A 60 5.25 -0.77 -4.55
C THR A 60 4.75 0.22 -5.57
N SER A 61 5.66 0.86 -6.29
CA SER A 61 5.31 1.88 -7.27
C SER A 61 6.18 1.81 -8.52
N TYR A 62 5.67 2.43 -9.59
CA TYR A 62 6.42 2.73 -10.80
C TYR A 62 7.65 3.62 -10.56
N ASP A 63 7.80 4.24 -9.38
CA ASP A 63 9.04 4.92 -8.97
C ASP A 63 10.17 3.93 -8.62
N GLY A 64 9.88 2.64 -8.56
CA GLY A 64 10.84 1.58 -8.26
C GLY A 64 11.08 1.34 -6.76
N VAL A 65 10.35 2.04 -5.88
CA VAL A 65 10.47 1.94 -4.43
C VAL A 65 9.47 0.94 -3.88
N ILE A 66 9.89 0.20 -2.85
CA ILE A 66 9.02 -0.60 -1.99
C ILE A 66 8.98 0.10 -0.63
N MET A 67 7.81 0.55 -0.20
CA MET A 67 7.61 1.13 1.13
C MET A 67 7.01 0.10 2.08
N ARG A 68 7.52 0.07 3.30
CA ARG A 68 6.99 -0.71 4.41
C ARG A 68 6.11 0.18 5.26
N TRP A 69 4.93 -0.32 5.61
CA TRP A 69 4.00 0.32 6.54
C TRP A 69 3.74 -0.65 7.69
N ILE A 70 3.92 -0.18 8.91
CA ILE A 70 3.70 -0.97 10.12
C ILE A 70 2.41 -0.48 10.77
N LEU A 71 1.46 -1.38 11.00
CA LEU A 71 0.18 -1.01 11.61
C LEU A 71 0.40 -0.43 13.02
N GLY A 72 -0.20 0.73 13.29
CA GLY A 72 -0.04 1.47 14.55
C GLY A 72 1.22 2.34 14.65
N VAL A 73 2.20 2.15 13.75
CA VAL A 73 3.42 2.98 13.70
C VAL A 73 3.41 3.91 12.49
N GLY A 74 2.86 3.47 11.35
CA GLY A 74 2.85 4.21 10.09
C GLY A 74 4.02 3.79 9.20
N PHE A 75 4.77 4.76 8.68
CA PHE A 75 5.87 4.49 7.75
C PHE A 75 7.02 3.74 8.44
N GLY A 76 7.31 2.53 7.99
CA GLY A 76 8.35 1.64 8.50
C GLY A 76 9.63 1.62 7.67
N GLY A 77 9.79 2.56 6.73
CA GLY A 77 10.98 2.68 5.89
C GLY A 77 10.81 2.18 4.45
N ARG A 78 11.87 2.35 3.66
CA ARG A 78 11.96 1.83 2.28
C ARG A 78 12.79 0.56 2.27
N LEU A 79 12.33 -0.47 1.58
CA LEU A 79 13.18 -1.63 1.29
C LEU A 79 14.19 -1.23 0.21
N MET A 80 15.47 -1.44 0.51
CA MET A 80 16.55 -1.13 -0.42
C MET A 80 16.63 -2.19 -1.51
N ARG A 81 16.61 -1.73 -2.76
CA ARG A 81 16.81 -2.55 -3.95
C ARG A 81 18.13 -2.15 -4.60
N LYS A 82 18.81 -3.10 -5.23
CA LYS A 82 20.05 -2.83 -5.99
C LYS A 82 19.79 -1.84 -7.14
N ASN A 83 18.62 -1.94 -7.78
CA ASN A 83 18.21 -1.10 -8.89
C ASN A 83 16.80 -0.54 -8.63
N ASN A 84 16.61 0.76 -8.86
CA ASN A 84 15.32 1.45 -8.72
C ASN A 84 14.57 1.51 -10.06
N THR A 85 14.43 0.36 -10.73
CA THR A 85 13.59 0.25 -11.92
C THR A 85 12.12 0.11 -11.54
N GLN A 86 11.24 0.53 -12.45
CA GLN A 86 9.78 0.54 -12.26
C GLN A 86 9.28 -0.84 -11.82
N ILE A 87 8.48 -0.90 -10.75
CA ILE A 87 7.82 -2.12 -10.31
C ILE A 87 6.43 -2.14 -10.93
N LYS A 88 6.20 -3.02 -11.92
CA LYS A 88 4.91 -3.16 -12.58
C LYS A 88 3.98 -4.13 -11.85
N CYS A 89 4.56 -5.17 -11.27
CA CYS A 89 3.88 -6.16 -10.45
C CYS A 89 4.81 -6.58 -9.31
N PHE A 90 4.21 -6.96 -8.19
CA PHE A 90 4.91 -7.42 -7.01
C PHE A 90 3.99 -8.34 -6.23
N ALA A 91 4.50 -9.49 -5.82
CA ALA A 91 3.85 -10.42 -4.93
C ALA A 91 4.87 -10.80 -3.85
N ALA A 92 4.39 -10.98 -2.63
CA ALA A 92 5.18 -11.45 -1.51
C ALA A 92 4.30 -12.31 -0.61
N VAL A 93 4.91 -13.25 0.10
CA VAL A 93 4.26 -14.17 1.03
C VAL A 93 5.07 -14.19 2.33
N GLU A 94 4.40 -14.46 3.44
CA GLU A 94 5.07 -14.75 4.71
C GLU A 94 5.74 -16.14 4.61
N GLU A 95 6.93 -16.30 5.21
CA GLU A 95 7.55 -17.63 5.39
C GLU A 95 6.84 -18.44 6.49
#